data_AF-A0A3A8KD17-F1
#
_entry.id   AF-A0A3A8KD17-F1
#
_cell.length_a   1.000
_cell.length_b   1.000
_cell.length_c   1.000
_cell.angle_alpha   90.00
_cell.angle_beta   90.00
_cell.angle_gamma   90.00
#
_symmetry.space_group_name_H-M   'P 1'
#
loop_
_entity.id
_entity.type
_entity.pdbx_description
1 polymer ?
#
loop_
_entity_poly.entity_id
_entity_poly.type
_entity_poly.pdbx_seq_one_letter_code
_entity_poly.pdbx_strand_id
1 'polypeptide(L)'
;MKRLTPLLLLLPALASAQDRGELAFNKACAKCHPAEAQKRSFGERGPSGPPMSLVLQKKNLEQIRTWTVAPHRINPKTACDTRLLAADEMDALLSFLATVTVPTPPPRRMLLRQQLEQGGTKPVREKPEDKPKSQPKTQGKK
;
A
#
# COMPACT_ATOMS: atom_id res chain seq x y z
N MET A 1 -22.70 32.82 4.11
CA MET A 1 -21.73 32.17 3.21
C MET A 1 -20.45 31.92 4.00
N LYS A 2 -20.13 30.65 4.30
CA LYS A 2 -19.00 30.27 5.17
C LYS A 2 -17.73 30.20 4.33
N ARG A 3 -16.73 31.05 4.65
CA ARG A 3 -15.43 31.14 3.97
C ARG A 3 -14.61 29.89 4.27
N LEU A 4 -14.57 28.95 3.32
CA LEU A 4 -13.79 27.70 3.38
C LEU A 4 -12.39 27.84 2.76
N THR A 5 -11.93 29.06 2.50
CA THR A 5 -10.77 29.34 1.65
C THR A 5 -9.36 29.21 2.27
N PRO A 6 -9.09 29.12 3.59
CA PRO A 6 -7.70 29.13 4.07
C PRO A 6 -6.99 27.78 3.94
N LEU A 7 -7.71 26.67 3.71
CA LEU A 7 -7.09 25.33 3.69
C LEU A 7 -6.34 25.02 2.36
N LEU A 8 -6.68 25.72 1.27
CA LEU A 8 -6.13 25.44 -0.06
C LEU A 8 -4.70 25.96 -0.28
N LEU A 9 -4.24 26.91 0.53
CA LEU A 9 -2.91 27.51 0.40
C LEU A 9 -1.77 26.67 1.01
N LEU A 10 -2.09 25.61 1.76
CA LEU A 10 -1.09 24.74 2.41
C LEU A 10 -0.64 23.58 1.51
N LEU A 11 -1.37 23.26 0.44
CA LEU A 11 -1.07 22.13 -0.45
C LEU A 11 0.29 22.22 -1.18
N PRO A 12 0.74 23.38 -1.69
CA PRO A 12 2.01 23.47 -2.43
C PRO A 12 3.22 23.13 -1.56
N ALA A 13 3.19 23.50 -0.29
CA ALA A 13 4.27 23.21 0.65
C ALA A 13 4.41 21.69 0.88
N LEU A 14 3.29 20.97 1.02
CA LEU A 14 3.28 19.52 1.16
C LEU A 14 3.83 18.82 -0.09
N ALA A 15 3.45 19.28 -1.29
CA ALA A 15 3.97 18.73 -2.54
C ALA A 15 5.49 18.88 -2.64
N SER A 16 6.02 20.07 -2.35
CA SER A 16 7.48 20.30 -2.36
C SER A 16 8.25 19.45 -1.34
N ALA A 17 7.64 19.16 -0.18
CA ALA A 17 8.23 18.29 0.83
C ALA A 17 8.21 16.82 0.39
N GLN A 18 7.18 16.39 -0.35
CA GLN A 18 7.12 15.06 -0.95
C GLN A 18 8.20 14.87 -2.01
N ASP A 19 8.38 15.84 -2.91
CA ASP A 19 9.42 15.76 -3.96
C ASP A 19 10.82 15.67 -3.35
N ARG A 20 11.12 16.47 -2.32
CA ARG A 20 12.40 16.39 -1.60
C ARG A 20 12.57 15.06 -0.87
N GLY A 21 11.51 14.54 -0.26
CA GLY A 21 11.56 13.26 0.43
C GLY A 21 11.72 12.08 -0.52
N GLU A 22 11.11 12.13 -1.71
CA GLU A 22 11.32 11.16 -2.78
C GLU A 22 12.76 11.19 -3.30
N LEU A 23 13.34 12.38 -3.49
CA LEU A 23 14.75 12.52 -3.86
C LEU A 23 15.68 11.94 -2.79
N ALA A 24 15.43 12.23 -1.51
CA ALA A 24 16.19 11.66 -0.40
C ALA A 24 16.06 10.13 -0.34
N PHE A 25 14.86 9.60 -0.60
CA PHE A 25 14.61 8.15 -0.70
C PHE A 25 15.40 7.52 -1.86
N ASN A 26 15.38 8.14 -3.04
CA ASN A 26 16.11 7.65 -4.21
C ASN A 26 17.63 7.68 -4.00
N LYS A 27 18.13 8.70 -3.30
CA LYS A 27 19.55 8.87 -2.95
C LYS A 27 20.04 7.79 -1.98
N ALA A 28 19.29 7.51 -0.91
CA ALA A 28 19.77 6.72 0.23
C ALA A 28 19.15 5.32 0.36
N CYS A 29 17.92 5.11 -0.13
CA CYS A 29 17.15 3.90 0.14
C CYS A 29 16.93 3.03 -1.09
N ALA A 30 16.61 3.64 -2.24
CA ALA A 30 16.13 2.92 -3.44
C ALA A 30 17.12 1.89 -4.01
N LYS A 31 18.43 2.10 -3.78
CA LYS A 31 19.48 1.16 -4.22
C LYS A 31 19.38 -0.21 -3.54
N CYS A 32 18.91 -0.25 -2.29
CA CYS A 32 18.82 -1.48 -1.50
C CYS A 32 17.37 -1.92 -1.26
N HIS A 33 16.44 -0.96 -1.19
CA HIS A 33 15.03 -1.16 -0.94
C HIS A 33 14.22 -0.65 -2.14
N PRO A 34 13.78 -1.53 -3.05
CA PRO A 34 12.88 -1.10 -4.11
C PRO A 34 11.57 -0.60 -3.49
N ALA A 35 10.94 0.38 -4.11
CA ALA A 35 9.67 0.93 -3.61
C ALA A 35 8.60 -0.17 -3.51
N GLU A 36 8.55 -1.05 -4.53
CA GLU A 36 7.60 -2.16 -4.62
C GLU A 36 8.28 -3.52 -4.76
N ALA A 37 7.53 -4.57 -4.45
CA ALA A 37 7.97 -5.94 -4.64
C ALA A 37 8.17 -6.25 -6.13
N GLN A 38 9.43 -6.36 -6.57
CA GLN A 38 9.75 -6.81 -7.92
C GLN A 38 9.82 -8.33 -8.00
N LYS A 39 9.22 -8.93 -9.04
CA LYS A 39 9.47 -10.33 -9.40
C LYS A 39 10.92 -10.43 -9.87
N ARG A 40 11.73 -11.23 -9.17
CA ARG A 40 13.12 -11.47 -9.53
C ARG A 40 13.17 -12.21 -10.88
N SER A 41 13.89 -11.65 -11.83
CA SER A 41 14.32 -12.36 -13.04
C SER A 41 15.51 -13.27 -12.70
N PHE A 42 15.60 -14.43 -13.34
CA PHE A 42 16.72 -15.35 -13.15
C PHE A 42 18.03 -14.68 -13.59
N GLY A 43 19.02 -14.60 -12.70
CA GLY A 43 20.37 -14.09 -13.01
C GLY A 43 20.69 -12.68 -12.50
N GLU A 44 19.70 -11.89 -12.07
CA GLU A 44 19.97 -10.59 -11.44
C GLU A 44 20.22 -10.71 -9.93
N ARG A 45 21.21 -9.95 -9.43
CA ARG A 45 21.40 -9.78 -7.99
C ARG A 45 20.16 -9.06 -7.45
N GLY A 46 19.36 -9.79 -6.69
CA GLY A 46 18.17 -9.22 -6.05
C GLY A 46 18.54 -8.08 -5.09
N PRO A 47 17.57 -7.22 -4.74
CA PRO A 47 17.77 -6.11 -3.82
C PRO A 47 18.31 -6.62 -2.47
N SER A 48 19.23 -5.85 -1.88
CA SER A 48 19.88 -6.19 -0.60
C SER A 48 18.93 -6.12 0.60
N GLY A 49 17.83 -5.36 0.47
CA GLY A 49 16.79 -5.23 1.48
C GLY A 49 15.39 -5.62 0.96
N PRO A 50 14.43 -5.83 1.87
CA PRO A 50 13.02 -6.00 1.49
C PRO A 50 12.48 -4.75 0.77
N PRO A 51 11.42 -4.87 -0.04
CA PRO A 51 10.76 -3.71 -0.60
C PRO A 51 10.28 -2.77 0.52
N MET A 52 10.37 -1.46 0.28
CA MET A 52 10.06 -0.47 1.31
C MET A 52 8.60 -0.57 1.75
N SER A 53 7.66 -0.84 0.83
CA SER A 53 6.25 -1.08 1.16
C SER A 53 6.05 -2.16 2.25
N LEU A 54 6.87 -3.22 2.26
CA LEU A 54 6.82 -4.24 3.30
C LEU A 54 7.44 -3.78 4.63
N VAL A 55 8.48 -2.94 4.59
CA VAL A 55 9.06 -2.35 5.81
C VAL A 55 8.03 -1.46 6.49
N LEU A 56 7.34 -0.63 5.70
CA LEU A 56 6.32 0.31 6.15
C LEU A 56 5.07 -0.38 6.72
N GLN A 57 4.76 -1.60 6.28
CA GLN A 57 3.67 -2.41 6.87
C GLN A 57 4.04 -3.02 8.24
N LYS A 58 5.33 -3.28 8.48
CA LYS A 58 5.80 -3.99 9.68
C LYS A 58 6.30 -3.07 10.79
N LYS A 59 6.59 -1.82 10.46
CA LYS A 59 7.19 -0.83 11.35
C LYS A 59 6.33 0.43 11.37
N ASN A 60 6.14 1.00 12.55
CA ASN A 60 5.54 2.32 12.66
C ASN A 60 6.57 3.42 12.33
N LEU A 61 6.10 4.65 12.12
CA LEU A 61 6.96 5.78 11.72
C LEU A 61 8.02 6.13 12.77
N GLU A 62 7.75 5.95 14.06
CA GLU A 62 8.74 6.20 15.12
C GLU A 62 9.88 5.18 15.06
N GLN A 63 9.58 3.91 14.82
CA GLN A 63 10.58 2.87 14.63
C GLN A 63 11.42 3.12 13.37
N ILE A 64 10.79 3.58 12.28
CA ILE A 64 11.47 3.95 11.06
C ILE A 64 12.39 5.15 11.31
N ARG A 65 11.92 6.18 12.01
CA ARG A 65 12.72 7.34 12.40
C ARG A 65 13.93 6.94 13.25
N THR A 66 13.70 6.15 14.29
CA THR A 66 14.76 5.68 15.19
C THR A 66 15.81 4.88 14.42
N TRP A 67 15.38 4.00 13.52
CA TRP A 67 16.28 3.24 12.66
C TRP A 67 17.06 4.13 11.69
N THR A 68 16.39 5.01 10.95
CA THR A 68 17.00 5.84 9.91
C THR A 68 17.99 6.87 10.47
N VAL A 69 17.80 7.36 11.69
CA VAL A 69 18.75 8.29 12.33
C VAL A 69 20.10 7.62 12.61
N ALA A 70 20.11 6.37 13.06
CA ALA A 70 21.35 5.67 13.40
C ALA A 70 21.25 4.14 13.28
N PRO A 71 21.22 3.58 12.06
CA PRO A 71 21.06 2.13 11.86
C PRO A 71 22.13 1.32 12.59
N HIS A 72 23.39 1.78 12.57
CA HIS A 72 24.52 1.11 13.22
C HIS A 72 24.46 1.10 14.75
N ARG A 73 23.71 2.03 15.38
CA ARG A 73 23.50 2.02 16.83
C ARG A 73 22.51 0.92 17.24
N ILE A 74 21.55 0.60 16.37
CA ILE A 74 20.55 -0.44 16.62
C ILE A 74 21.09 -1.81 16.20
N ASN A 75 21.74 -1.88 15.04
CA ASN A 75 22.40 -3.08 14.55
C ASN A 75 23.79 -2.72 13.97
N PRO A 76 24.88 -2.95 14.72
CA PRO A 76 26.23 -2.63 14.26
C PRO A 76 26.64 -3.32 12.95
N LYS A 77 26.02 -4.46 12.61
CA LYS A 77 26.32 -5.25 11.41
C LYS A 77 25.44 -4.87 10.20
N THR A 78 24.60 -3.84 10.32
CA THR A 78 23.75 -3.42 9.20
C THR A 78 24.58 -2.83 8.06
N ALA A 79 24.16 -3.11 6.83
CA ALA A 79 24.68 -2.47 5.62
C ALA A 79 23.91 -1.20 5.23
N CYS A 80 22.84 -0.87 5.96
CA CYS A 80 22.07 0.36 5.76
C CYS A 80 22.84 1.55 6.33
N ASP A 81 23.28 2.47 5.46
CA ASP A 81 23.99 3.69 5.85
C ASP A 81 23.21 4.93 5.42
N THR A 82 22.76 5.69 6.40
CA THR A 82 21.98 6.93 6.22
C THR A 82 22.80 8.18 6.55
N ARG A 83 24.08 8.06 6.89
CA ARG A 83 24.95 9.20 7.28
C ARG A 83 25.17 10.21 6.16
N LEU A 84 24.87 9.83 4.92
CA LEU A 84 24.97 10.69 3.74
C LEU A 84 23.76 11.63 3.56
N LEU A 85 22.72 11.49 4.40
CA LEU A 85 21.57 12.39 4.40
C LEU A 85 21.84 13.57 5.32
N ALA A 86 21.64 14.78 4.79
CA ALA A 86 21.61 15.98 5.61
C ALA A 86 20.35 15.98 6.51
N ALA A 87 20.36 16.78 7.58
CA ALA A 87 19.27 16.78 8.56
C ALA A 87 17.91 17.19 7.94
N ASP A 88 17.93 18.15 7.02
CA ASP A 88 16.76 18.59 6.26
C ASP A 88 16.25 17.52 5.27
N GLU A 89 17.17 16.79 4.63
CA GLU A 89 16.83 15.62 3.80
C GLU A 89 16.20 14.49 4.64
N MET A 90 16.65 14.31 5.89
CA MET A 90 16.10 13.30 6.80
C MET A 90 14.64 13.59 7.15
N ASP A 91 14.31 14.83 7.51
CA ASP A 91 12.93 15.21 7.84
C ASP A 91 12.00 15.13 6.62
N ALA A 92 12.50 15.49 5.43
CA ALA A 92 11.78 15.31 4.17
C ALA A 92 11.55 13.83 3.86
N LEU A 93 12.56 12.97 4.03
CA LEU A 93 12.45 11.52 3.85
C LEU A 93 11.39 10.93 4.78
N LEU A 94 11.40 11.29 6.07
CA LEU A 94 10.42 10.77 7.03
C LEU A 94 9.00 11.21 6.68
N SER A 95 8.83 12.45 6.19
CA SER A 95 7.55 12.96 5.72
C SER A 95 7.05 12.22 4.48
N PHE A 96 7.94 11.86 3.56
CA PHE A 96 7.63 11.02 2.41
C PHE A 96 7.28 9.58 2.82
N LEU A 97 8.04 8.96 3.71
CA LEU A 97 7.71 7.61 4.19
C LEU A 97 6.35 7.58 4.90
N ALA A 98 5.96 8.66 5.59
CA ALA A 98 4.65 8.79 6.21
C ALA A 98 3.48 8.77 5.21
N THR A 99 3.65 9.33 4.02
CA THR A 99 2.61 9.26 2.98
C THR A 99 2.59 7.92 2.27
N VAL A 100 3.74 7.28 2.09
CA VAL A 100 3.83 5.91 1.53
C VAL A 100 3.27 4.86 2.50
N THR A 101 3.33 5.09 3.82
CA THR A 101 2.71 4.19 4.83
C THR A 101 1.18 4.19 4.81
N VAL A 102 0.53 5.13 4.13
CA VAL A 102 -0.91 5.09 3.89
C VAL A 102 -1.11 4.42 2.54
N PRO A 103 -1.39 3.10 2.47
CA PRO A 103 -1.71 2.47 1.20
C PRO A 103 -2.86 3.24 0.57
N THR A 104 -2.63 3.86 -0.59
CA THR A 104 -3.70 4.46 -1.37
C THR A 104 -4.72 3.35 -1.63
N PRO A 105 -5.96 3.46 -1.10
CA PRO A 105 -6.94 2.42 -1.32
C PRO A 105 -7.11 2.22 -2.83
N PRO A 106 -7.10 0.96 -3.31
CA PRO A 106 -7.22 0.69 -4.73
C PRO A 106 -8.48 1.37 -5.28
N PRO A 107 -8.40 2.01 -6.45
CA PRO A 107 -9.53 2.74 -7.00
C PRO A 107 -10.72 1.79 -7.16
N ARG A 108 -11.94 2.27 -6.86
CA ARG A 108 -13.18 1.47 -6.80
C ARG A 108 -13.34 0.51 -8.00
N ARG A 109 -12.98 0.93 -9.21
CA ARG A 109 -12.99 0.10 -10.43
C ARG A 109 -12.16 -1.18 -10.32
N MET A 110 -11.03 -1.12 -9.63
CA MET A 110 -10.11 -2.23 -9.45
C MET A 110 -10.65 -3.20 -8.39
N LEU A 111 -11.24 -2.67 -7.32
CA LEU A 111 -11.97 -3.47 -6.33
C LEU A 111 -13.14 -4.23 -6.97
N LEU A 112 -13.93 -3.57 -7.83
CA LEU A 112 -15.01 -4.25 -8.56
C LEU A 112 -14.49 -5.34 -9.49
N ARG A 113 -13.41 -5.09 -10.25
CA ARG A 113 -12.78 -6.13 -11.08
C ARG A 113 -12.32 -7.32 -10.25
N GLN A 114 -11.67 -7.07 -9.12
CA GLN A 114 -11.19 -8.13 -8.23
C GLN A 114 -12.35 -8.95 -7.62
N GLN A 115 -13.47 -8.32 -7.28
CA GLN A 115 -14.69 -9.03 -6.84
C GLN A 115 -15.30 -9.89 -7.95
N LEU A 116 -15.31 -9.42 -9.19
CA LEU A 116 -15.80 -10.18 -10.34
C LEU A 116 -14.90 -11.37 -10.67
N GLU A 117 -13.58 -11.17 -10.61
CA GLU A 117 -12.58 -12.24 -10.82
C GLU A 117 -12.64 -13.30 -9.71
N GLN A 118 -12.86 -12.90 -8.45
CA GLN A 118 -13.02 -13.83 -7.33
C GLN A 118 -14.39 -14.52 -7.28
N GLY A 119 -15.43 -13.90 -7.87
CA GLY A 119 -16.78 -14.46 -7.97
C GLY A 119 -16.97 -15.45 -9.13
N GLY A 120 -16.03 -15.52 -10.07
CA GLY A 120 -16.14 -16.29 -11.32
C GLY A 120 -15.83 -17.79 -11.22
N THR A 121 -15.36 -18.30 -10.09
CA THR A 121 -15.03 -19.73 -9.91
C THR A 121 -15.88 -20.38 -8.84
N LYS A 122 -17.20 -20.47 -9.07
CA LYS A 122 -18.02 -21.52 -8.46
C LYS A 122 -18.44 -22.47 -9.57
N PRO A 123 -17.89 -23.70 -9.66
CA PRO A 123 -18.46 -24.70 -10.54
C PRO A 123 -19.88 -24.95 -10.06
N VAL A 124 -20.86 -24.68 -10.92
CA VAL A 124 -22.26 -25.04 -10.72
C VAL A 124 -22.30 -26.55 -10.59
N ARG A 125 -22.36 -27.02 -9.35
CA ARG A 125 -22.52 -28.42 -9.01
C ARG A 125 -23.96 -28.78 -9.39
N GLU A 126 -24.14 -29.29 -10.60
CA GLU A 126 -25.35 -30.02 -10.95
C GLU A 126 -25.54 -31.18 -9.98
N LYS A 127 -26.66 -31.20 -9.25
CA LYS A 127 -27.43 -32.41 -8.89
C LYS A 127 -28.72 -32.08 -8.10
N PRO A 128 -29.69 -33.01 -8.05
CA PRO A 128 -31.01 -32.91 -8.67
C PRO A 128 -32.14 -32.76 -7.62
N GLU A 129 -33.40 -32.61 -8.07
CA GLU A 129 -34.59 -33.36 -7.59
C GLU A 129 -35.90 -32.67 -8.00
N ASP A 130 -36.59 -33.29 -8.97
CA ASP A 130 -38.00 -33.05 -9.29
C ASP A 130 -38.91 -33.55 -8.18
N LYS A 131 -39.58 -32.64 -7.46
CA LYS A 131 -40.93 -32.86 -6.89
C LYS A 131 -41.72 -31.53 -6.85
N PRO A 132 -42.76 -31.34 -7.68
CA PRO A 132 -43.63 -30.18 -7.57
C PRO A 132 -44.70 -30.38 -6.48
N LYS A 133 -44.83 -29.37 -5.61
CA LYS A 133 -45.86 -29.28 -4.57
C LYS A 133 -47.11 -28.62 -5.16
N SER A 134 -48.21 -29.37 -5.13
CA SER A 134 -49.60 -28.92 -4.91
C SER A 134 -50.23 -27.85 -5.85
N GLN A 135 -51.32 -28.23 -6.54
CA GLN A 135 -52.38 -27.30 -6.94
C GLN A 135 -53.72 -27.70 -6.31
N PRO A 136 -54.42 -26.79 -5.61
CA PRO A 136 -55.84 -26.91 -5.31
C PRO A 136 -56.66 -26.24 -6.42
N LYS A 137 -57.63 -26.96 -7.00
CA LYS A 137 -58.63 -26.39 -7.93
C LYS A 137 -59.94 -26.10 -7.19
N THR A 138 -60.43 -24.90 -7.42
CA THR A 138 -61.67 -24.30 -6.93
C THR A 138 -62.92 -24.77 -7.68
N GLN A 139 -64.09 -24.47 -7.09
CA GLN A 139 -65.49 -24.57 -7.58
C GLN A 139 -66.19 -25.90 -7.21
N GLY A 140 -67.36 -25.96 -6.57
CA GLY A 140 -68.39 -24.95 -6.33
C GLY A 140 -69.73 -25.36 -6.95
N LYS A 141 -70.53 -26.12 -6.18
CA LYS A 141 -72.01 -26.06 -6.09
C LYS A 141 -72.85 -26.57 -7.28
N LYS A 142 -73.48 -27.75 -7.11
CA LYS A 142 -74.93 -27.92 -6.87
C LYS A 142 -75.26 -29.40 -6.67
#